data_AF-A0A7C1RBS4-F1
#
_entry.id   AF-A0A7C1RBS4-F1
#
_cell.length_a   1.000
_cell.length_b   1.000
_cell.length_c   1.000
_cell.angle_alpha   90.00
_cell.angle_beta   90.00
_cell.angle_gamma   90.00
#
_symmetry.space_group_name_H-M   'P 1'
#
loop_
_entity.id
_entity.type
_entity.pdbx_description
1 polymer ?
#
loop_
_entity_poly.entity_id
_entity_poly.type
_entity_poly.pdbx_seq_one_letter_code
_entity_poly.pdbx_strand_id
1 'polypeptide(L)'
;MELREDQIERYSRQIILPQLGGEGQEKLLNASILIIGAGGLGSPCALYLASAGVGRIGIVDSDRVELNNLQRQILHSIKDVGRAKVESAKDRL
;
A
#
# COMPACT_ATOMS: atom_id res chain seq x y z
N MET A 1 -15.64 -12.24 6.70
CA MET A 1 -15.65 -11.57 8.02
C MET A 1 -16.34 -10.27 7.75
N GLU A 2 -17.49 -10.03 8.39
CA GLU A 2 -18.27 -8.83 8.08
C GLU A 2 -17.43 -7.56 8.21
N LEU A 3 -17.62 -6.66 7.25
CA LEU A 3 -16.96 -5.36 7.25
C LEU A 3 -17.42 -4.55 8.47
N ARG A 4 -16.45 -3.99 9.20
CA ARG A 4 -16.75 -3.03 10.27
C ARG A 4 -17.24 -1.70 9.68
N GLU A 5 -17.96 -0.92 10.48
CA GLU A 5 -18.48 0.39 10.04
C GLU A 5 -17.39 1.32 9.48
N ASP A 6 -16.21 1.39 10.13
CA ASP A 6 -15.07 2.19 9.67
C ASP A 6 -14.55 1.74 8.30
N GLN A 7 -14.62 0.44 8.01
CA GLN A 7 -14.22 -0.12 6.73
C GLN A 7 -15.27 0.17 5.66
N ILE A 8 -16.55 0.08 5.99
CA ILE A 8 -17.65 0.43 5.08
C ILE A 8 -17.55 1.92 4.70
N GLU A 9 -17.32 2.81 5.67
CA GLU A 9 -17.15 4.23 5.39
C GLU A 9 -15.95 4.49 4.47
N ARG A 10 -14.77 3.96 4.82
CA ARG A 10 -13.51 4.15 4.08
C ARG A 10 -13.58 3.59 2.65
N TYR A 11 -14.21 2.43 2.46
CA TYR A 11 -14.23 1.72 1.18
C TYR A 11 -15.57 1.85 0.44
N SER A 12 -16.49 2.68 0.92
CA SER A 12 -17.84 2.89 0.35
C SER A 12 -17.82 3.05 -1.18
N ARG A 13 -16.93 3.89 -1.73
CA ARG A 13 -16.81 4.13 -3.18
C ARG A 13 -16.28 2.93 -3.98
N GLN A 14 -15.58 2.01 -3.35
CA GLN A 14 -15.09 0.78 -3.97
C GLN A 14 -16.16 -0.32 -3.89
N ILE A 15 -16.84 -0.43 -2.74
CA ILE A 15 -17.90 -1.41 -2.47
C ILE A 15 -19.09 -1.24 -3.43
N ILE A 16 -19.45 -0.01 -3.81
CA ILE A 16 -20.56 0.23 -4.77
C ILE A 16 -20.29 -0.30 -6.18
N LEU A 17 -19.04 -0.64 -6.53
CA LEU A 17 -18.72 -1.16 -7.85
C LEU A 17 -19.26 -2.59 -8.00
N PRO A 18 -20.06 -2.89 -9.03
CA PRO A 18 -20.71 -4.20 -9.19
C PRO A 18 -19.74 -5.39 -9.20
N GLN A 19 -18.52 -5.20 -9.71
CA GLN A 19 -17.50 -6.24 -9.80
C GLN A 19 -16.73 -6.46 -8.50
N LEU A 20 -16.82 -5.54 -7.53
CA LEU A 20 -16.15 -5.66 -6.24
C LEU A 20 -17.15 -6.05 -5.16
N GLY A 21 -18.15 -5.22 -4.91
CA GLY A 21 -19.11 -5.43 -3.82
C GLY A 21 -18.46 -5.48 -2.42
N GLY A 22 -19.28 -5.77 -1.42
CA GLY A 22 -18.78 -6.03 -0.06
C GLY A 22 -17.90 -7.27 0.01
N GLU A 23 -18.26 -8.33 -0.72
CA GLU A 23 -17.51 -9.59 -0.75
C GLU A 23 -16.09 -9.41 -1.31
N GLY A 24 -15.93 -8.62 -2.37
CA GLY A 24 -14.61 -8.30 -2.93
C GLY A 24 -13.77 -7.49 -1.96
N GLN A 25 -14.38 -6.53 -1.25
CA GLN A 25 -13.66 -5.76 -0.22
C GLN A 25 -13.23 -6.65 0.95
N GLU A 26 -14.08 -7.58 1.40
CA GLU A 26 -13.70 -8.58 2.40
C GLU A 26 -12.54 -9.46 1.93
N LYS A 27 -12.53 -9.87 0.66
CA LYS A 27 -11.41 -10.64 0.09
C LYS A 27 -10.11 -9.85 0.11
N LEU A 28 -10.12 -8.56 -0.24
CA LEU A 28 -8.94 -7.70 -0.15
C LEU A 28 -8.43 -7.57 1.29
N LEU A 29 -9.33 -7.31 2.25
CA LEU A 29 -8.98 -7.18 3.67
C LEU A 29 -8.41 -8.46 4.29
N ASN A 30 -8.74 -9.63 3.74
CA ASN A 30 -8.17 -10.91 4.17
C ASN A 30 -6.93 -11.33 3.36
N ALA A 31 -6.59 -10.60 2.30
CA ALA A 31 -5.45 -10.93 1.45
C ALA A 31 -4.11 -10.54 2.11
N SER A 32 -3.08 -11.30 1.75
CA SER A 32 -1.67 -11.00 2.06
C SER A 32 -0.87 -10.92 0.76
N ILE A 33 -0.13 -9.83 0.56
CA ILE A 33 0.68 -9.60 -0.64
C ILE A 33 2.13 -9.31 -0.24
N LEU A 34 3.08 -9.86 -0.97
CA LEU A 34 4.50 -9.53 -0.85
C LEU A 34 4.95 -8.70 -2.05
N ILE A 35 5.52 -7.53 -1.79
CA ILE A 35 6.12 -6.65 -2.81
C ILE A 35 7.63 -6.74 -2.68
N ILE A 36 8.29 -7.18 -3.75
CA ILE A 36 9.76 -7.24 -3.83
C ILE A 36 10.24 -5.99 -4.57
N GLY A 37 10.87 -5.09 -3.83
CA GLY A 37 11.32 -3.78 -4.25
C GLY A 37 10.30 -2.69 -3.92
N ALA A 38 10.73 -1.67 -3.18
CA ALA A 38 9.99 -0.43 -2.85
C ALA A 38 10.39 0.75 -3.76
N GLY A 39 11.04 0.45 -4.89
CA GLY A 39 11.51 1.44 -5.87
C GLY A 39 10.40 2.03 -6.76
N GLY A 40 10.73 2.36 -8.00
CA GLY A 40 9.81 3.10 -8.90
C GLY A 40 8.52 2.35 -9.24
N LEU A 41 8.56 1.02 -9.31
CA LEU A 41 7.37 0.18 -9.54
C LEU A 41 6.69 -0.18 -8.21
N GLY A 42 7.48 -0.54 -7.20
CA GLY A 42 6.96 -0.90 -5.88
C GLY A 42 6.20 0.23 -5.20
N SER A 43 6.66 1.47 -5.37
CA SER A 43 6.04 2.67 -4.80
C SER A 43 4.55 2.81 -5.15
N PRO A 44 4.15 2.93 -6.44
CA PRO A 44 2.74 3.02 -6.80
C PRO A 44 1.98 1.74 -6.47
N CYS A 45 2.56 0.54 -6.66
CA CYS A 45 1.90 -0.71 -6.31
C CYS A 45 1.51 -0.76 -4.83
N ALA A 46 2.44 -0.45 -3.93
CA ALA A 46 2.20 -0.48 -2.50
C ALA A 46 1.12 0.54 -2.08
N LEU A 47 1.19 1.77 -2.61
CA LEU A 47 0.20 2.81 -2.33
C LEU A 47 -1.21 2.41 -2.75
N TYR A 48 -1.38 1.86 -3.95
CA TYR A 48 -2.71 1.46 -4.42
C TYR A 48 -3.22 0.21 -3.70
N LEU A 49 -2.37 -0.78 -3.41
CA LEU A 49 -2.78 -1.98 -2.68
C LEU A 49 -3.18 -1.66 -1.23
N ALA A 50 -2.44 -0.79 -0.55
CA ALA A 50 -2.80 -0.32 0.79
C ALA A 50 -4.12 0.48 0.76
N SER A 51 -4.26 1.37 -0.21
CA SER A 51 -5.48 2.19 -0.38
C SER A 51 -6.71 1.35 -0.75
N ALA A 52 -6.52 0.26 -1.49
CA ALA A 52 -7.57 -0.72 -1.79
C ALA A 52 -7.97 -1.57 -0.58
N GLY A 53 -7.20 -1.51 0.51
CA GLY A 53 -7.51 -2.24 1.73
C GLY A 53 -7.00 -3.68 1.74
N VAL A 54 -5.85 -3.96 1.12
CA VAL A 54 -5.16 -5.24 1.33
C VAL A 54 -4.77 -5.38 2.80
N GLY A 55 -5.19 -6.46 3.45
CA GLY A 55 -5.05 -6.63 4.90
C GLY A 55 -3.62 -6.70 5.41
N ARG A 56 -2.72 -7.32 4.63
CA ARG A 56 -1.30 -7.41 4.97
C ARG A 56 -0.43 -7.22 3.73
N ILE A 57 0.47 -6.25 3.80
CA ILE A 57 1.47 -6.01 2.77
C ILE A 57 2.86 -6.22 3.38
N GLY A 58 3.58 -7.20 2.86
CA GLY A 58 5.01 -7.37 3.11
C GLY A 58 5.82 -6.63 2.06
N ILE A 59 6.91 -5.99 2.46
CA ILE A 59 7.82 -5.28 1.55
C ILE A 59 9.24 -5.78 1.80
N VAL A 60 9.94 -6.14 0.72
CA VAL A 60 11.35 -6.54 0.75
C VAL A 60 12.13 -5.58 -0.12
N ASP A 61 13.05 -4.82 0.47
CA ASP A 61 13.98 -3.97 -0.24
C ASP A 61 15.26 -3.82 0.61
N SER A 62 16.43 -3.92 0.00
CA SER A 62 17.73 -3.83 0.67
C SER A 62 18.31 -2.42 0.69
N ASP A 63 17.73 -1.50 -0.07
CA ASP A 63 18.30 -0.18 -0.29
C ASP A 63 17.82 0.86 0.73
N ARG A 64 18.45 2.02 0.66
CA ARG A 64 18.05 3.25 1.35
C ARG A 64 17.40 4.23 0.38
N VAL A 65 16.67 5.19 0.93
CA VAL A 65 16.08 6.30 0.16
C VAL A 65 17.18 7.26 -0.27
N GLU A 66 17.21 7.62 -1.56
CA GLU A 66 18.15 8.58 -2.12
C GLU A 66 17.41 9.71 -2.85
N LEU A 67 17.97 10.91 -2.80
CA LEU A 67 17.35 12.11 -3.38
C LEU A 67 17.09 11.98 -4.90
N ASN A 68 18.05 11.42 -5.63
CA ASN A 68 18.00 11.19 -7.09
C ASN A 68 17.01 10.09 -7.50
N ASN A 69 16.30 9.49 -6.54
CA ASN A 69 15.29 8.47 -6.79
C ASN A 69 13.86 8.97 -6.54
N LEU A 70 13.69 10.11 -5.85
CA LEU A 70 12.38 10.61 -5.42
C LEU A 70 11.46 11.07 -6.56
N GLN A 71 12.01 11.40 -7.74
CA GLN A 71 11.22 11.73 -8.94
C GLN A 71 10.35 10.57 -9.44
N ARG A 72 10.64 9.33 -9.02
CA ARG A 72 9.86 8.13 -9.41
C ARG A 72 9.46 7.24 -8.24
N GLN A 73 10.10 7.37 -7.08
CA GLN A 73 9.80 6.58 -5.87
C GLN A 73 8.86 7.36 -4.94
N ILE A 74 7.62 7.56 -5.41
CA ILE A 74 6.61 8.43 -4.77
C ILE A 74 6.14 7.96 -3.38
N LEU A 75 6.49 6.74 -2.98
CA LEU A 75 6.27 6.23 -1.63
C LEU A 75 7.18 6.93 -0.61
N HIS A 76 8.34 7.42 -1.03
CA HIS A 76 9.29 8.07 -0.13
C HIS A 76 9.19 9.59 -0.20
N SER A 77 9.84 10.28 0.73
CA SER A 77 9.90 11.74 0.76
C SER A 77 11.29 12.25 1.15
N ILE A 78 11.53 13.55 1.01
CA ILE A 78 12.84 14.17 1.29
C ILE A 78 13.29 13.90 2.74
N LYS A 79 12.34 13.89 3.70
CA LYS A 79 12.64 13.59 5.12
C LYS A 79 13.11 12.15 5.36
N ASP A 80 12.92 11.25 4.39
CA ASP A 80 13.29 9.84 4.53
C ASP A 80 14.67 9.52 3.93
N VAL A 81 15.33 10.48 3.26
CA VAL A 81 16.65 10.27 2.63
C VAL A 81 17.65 9.69 3.64
N GLY A 82 18.30 8.59 3.26
CA GLY A 82 19.22 7.83 4.11
C GLY A 82 18.56 6.75 4.98
N ARG A 83 17.23 6.76 5.17
CA ARG A 83 16.52 5.65 5.84
C ARG A 83 16.39 4.43 4.92
N ALA A 84 16.27 3.24 5.51
CA ALA A 84 15.94 2.04 4.75
C ALA A 84 14.58 2.21 4.07
N LYS A 85 14.45 1.80 2.81
CA LYS A 85 13.20 1.97 2.05
C LYS A 85 12.04 1.23 2.71
N VAL A 86 12.29 0.05 3.28
CA VAL A 86 11.28 -0.74 4.00
C VAL A 86 10.70 -0.01 5.21
N GLU A 87 11.51 0.74 5.97
CA GLU A 87 11.05 1.52 7.13
C GLU A 87 10.27 2.76 6.67
N SER A 88 10.77 3.48 5.67
CA SER A 88 10.04 4.62 5.08
C SER A 88 8.69 4.19 4.49
N ALA A 89 8.63 3.03 3.84
CA ALA A 89 7.41 2.46 3.30
C ALA A 89 6.42 2.09 4.42
N LYS A 90 6.90 1.42 5.47
CA LYS A 90 6.08 1.01 6.62
C LYS A 90 5.43 2.20 7.33
N ASP A 91 6.15 3.32 7.49
CA ASP A 91 5.60 4.50 8.16
C ASP A 91 4.52 5.22 7.33
N ARG A 92 4.49 4.99 6.01
CA ARG A 92 3.59 5.72 5.10
C ARG A 92 2.30 4.98 4.76
N LEU A 93 2.33 3.64 4.72
CA LEU A 93 1.20 2.79 4.33
C LEU A 93 0.29 2.50 5.53
#